data_AF-K0F7W7-F1
#
_entry.id   AF-K0F7W7-F1
#
_cell.length_a   1.000
_cell.length_b   1.000
_cell.length_c   1.000
_cell.angle_alpha   90.00
_cell.angle_beta   90.00
_cell.angle_gamma   90.00
#
_symmetry.space_group_name_H-M   'P 1'
#
loop_
_entity.id
_entity.type
_entity.pdbx_description
1 polymer ?
#
loop_
_entity_poly.entity_id
_entity_poly.type
_entity_poly.pdbx_seq_one_letter_code
_entity_poly.pdbx_strand_id
1 'polypeptide(L)'
;MQFSQVKCAAPDRQNAGGAGIAPRRTELTPWNQSAADLPTAPQLKGVRTMSITATAWLITSDVVHEAAFRVDLPEADRGTWVLSFLPTKRRLSRDQAVTGMALAEMIVLGRSHAGGPLDAEIAHLHATELGMTLHDVMSLLALRAPDGSPPQPPADRHNSAAALAHGATSFAA
;
A
#
# COMPACT_ATOMS: atom_id res chain seq x y z
N MET A 1 -18.39 28.24 -17.73
CA MET A 1 -18.39 27.11 -18.69
C MET A 1 -19.13 25.96 -18.01
N GLN A 2 -20.32 25.62 -18.50
CA GLN A 2 -21.19 24.56 -17.97
C GLN A 2 -20.75 23.20 -18.52
N PHE A 3 -20.61 22.18 -17.67
CA PHE A 3 -20.67 20.79 -18.11
C PHE A 3 -21.67 20.04 -17.23
N SER A 4 -22.73 19.57 -17.90
CA SER A 4 -23.85 18.80 -17.35
C SER A 4 -23.46 17.35 -17.09
N GLN A 5 -24.10 16.78 -16.07
CA GLN A 5 -24.00 15.38 -15.65
C GLN A 5 -24.50 14.37 -16.70
N VAL A 6 -23.90 13.19 -16.72
CA VAL A 6 -24.55 11.96 -17.19
C VAL A 6 -24.55 10.95 -16.04
N LYS A 7 -25.77 10.56 -15.66
CA LYS A 7 -26.15 9.60 -14.62
C LYS A 7 -26.66 8.35 -15.31
N CYS A 8 -26.04 7.20 -15.06
CA CYS A 8 -26.59 5.90 -15.42
C CYS A 8 -26.74 5.06 -14.14
N ALA A 9 -27.98 4.76 -13.79
CA ALA A 9 -28.36 3.84 -12.74
C ALA A 9 -28.86 2.52 -13.37
N ALA A 10 -28.57 1.42 -12.66
CA ALA A 10 -28.89 0.00 -12.95
C ALA A 10 -30.42 -0.29 -12.88
N PRO A 11 -30.97 -1.55 -12.97
CA PRO A 11 -30.63 -2.67 -12.06
C PRO A 11 -30.89 -4.14 -12.55
N ASP A 12 -30.47 -5.06 -11.66
CA ASP A 12 -31.00 -6.39 -11.27
C ASP A 12 -31.38 -7.50 -12.27
N ARG A 13 -30.87 -8.71 -11.98
CA ARG A 13 -31.44 -10.01 -12.40
C ARG A 13 -31.29 -11.04 -11.27
N GLN A 14 -32.41 -11.38 -10.65
CA GLN A 14 -32.64 -12.63 -9.91
C GLN A 14 -32.93 -13.77 -10.90
N ASN A 15 -32.44 -15.01 -10.68
CA ASN A 15 -33.28 -16.20 -10.42
C ASN A 15 -32.52 -17.54 -10.22
N ALA A 16 -32.87 -18.21 -9.11
CA ALA A 16 -33.12 -19.63 -8.78
C ALA A 16 -32.38 -20.85 -9.41
N GLY A 17 -32.08 -21.80 -8.51
CA GLY A 17 -31.97 -23.26 -8.70
C GLY A 17 -30.66 -23.81 -8.12
N GLY A 18 -30.56 -24.77 -7.19
CA GLY A 18 -31.45 -25.80 -6.68
C GLY A 18 -30.63 -27.10 -6.50
N ALA A 19 -30.85 -27.84 -5.39
CA ALA A 19 -30.19 -29.10 -4.93
C ALA A 19 -28.80 -28.91 -4.26
N GLY A 20 -28.51 -29.32 -3.02
CA GLY A 20 -29.14 -30.31 -2.13
C GLY A 20 -28.18 -31.50 -1.96
N ILE A 21 -27.37 -31.54 -0.87
CA ILE A 21 -26.72 -32.73 -0.28
C ILE A 21 -26.33 -32.40 1.18
N ALA A 22 -26.64 -33.34 2.08
CA ALA A 22 -26.71 -33.26 3.54
C ALA A 22 -25.36 -33.18 4.29
N PRO A 23 -25.34 -32.79 5.59
CA PRO A 23 -24.12 -32.74 6.39
C PRO A 23 -23.84 -34.08 7.10
N ARG A 24 -22.67 -34.68 6.85
CA ARG A 24 -22.12 -35.74 7.71
C ARG A 24 -21.40 -35.11 8.90
N ARG A 25 -21.97 -35.34 10.08
CA ARG A 25 -21.36 -35.15 11.40
C ARG A 25 -20.28 -36.21 11.56
N THR A 26 -19.01 -35.82 11.70
CA THR A 26 -17.93 -36.70 12.14
C THR A 26 -17.29 -36.09 13.37
N GLU A 27 -17.42 -36.85 14.46
CA GLU A 27 -16.84 -36.64 15.77
C GLU A 27 -15.30 -36.57 15.65
N LEU A 28 -14.69 -35.52 16.20
CA LEU A 28 -13.24 -35.48 16.43
C LEU A 28 -12.99 -35.09 17.89
N THR A 29 -12.82 -36.15 18.67
CA THR A 29 -12.03 -36.38 19.88
C THR A 29 -11.25 -35.18 20.45
N PRO A 30 -11.32 -34.93 21.77
CA PRO A 30 -10.62 -33.83 22.40
C PRO A 30 -9.11 -34.09 22.51
N TRP A 31 -8.36 -33.02 22.33
CA TRP A 31 -6.91 -32.86 22.47
C TRP A 31 -6.33 -33.59 23.68
N ASN A 32 -5.41 -34.52 23.41
CA ASN A 32 -4.46 -34.99 24.41
C ASN A 32 -3.18 -35.45 23.69
N GLN A 33 -2.22 -34.54 23.47
CA GLN A 33 -0.90 -34.90 22.96
C GLN A 33 0.18 -34.06 23.65
N SER A 34 1.10 -34.81 24.25
CA SER A 34 2.23 -34.43 25.10
C SER A 34 3.06 -33.26 24.60
N ALA A 35 3.34 -32.33 25.52
CA ALA A 35 4.22 -31.18 25.35
C ALA A 35 5.71 -31.50 25.55
N ALA A 36 6.19 -32.65 25.07
CA ALA A 36 7.60 -33.01 25.10
C ALA A 36 7.97 -33.61 23.75
N ASP A 37 9.02 -33.10 23.12
CA ASP A 37 9.60 -33.53 21.83
C ASP A 37 9.08 -32.87 20.54
N LEU A 38 9.09 -31.53 20.48
CA LEU A 38 9.14 -30.83 19.18
C LEU A 38 10.53 -30.23 18.94
N PRO A 39 11.15 -30.51 17.77
CA PRO A 39 12.50 -30.05 17.45
C PRO A 39 12.51 -28.54 17.29
N THR A 40 13.54 -27.90 17.85
CA THR A 40 13.86 -26.48 17.72
C THR A 40 13.79 -26.07 16.25
N ALA A 41 12.74 -25.32 15.88
CA ALA A 41 12.57 -24.81 14.53
C ALA A 41 13.80 -23.96 14.15
N PRO A 42 14.36 -24.14 12.95
CA PRO A 42 15.44 -23.28 12.48
C PRO A 42 14.91 -21.85 12.43
N GLN A 43 15.62 -20.94 13.11
CA GLN A 43 15.49 -19.49 12.96
C GLN A 43 15.68 -19.16 11.47
N LEU A 44 14.60 -19.12 10.70
CA LEU A 44 14.60 -18.62 9.33
C LEU A 44 15.03 -17.15 9.41
N LYS A 45 16.29 -16.92 9.06
CA LYS A 45 16.93 -15.61 8.99
C LYS A 45 16.14 -14.75 7.99
N GLY A 46 15.15 -14.03 8.50
CA GLY A 46 14.50 -12.85 7.91
C GLY A 46 14.17 -12.90 6.42
N VAL A 47 13.23 -13.74 6.00
CA VAL A 47 12.41 -13.39 4.83
C VAL A 47 11.48 -12.27 5.29
N ARG A 48 11.90 -11.02 5.14
CA ARG A 48 10.97 -9.89 5.28
C ARG A 48 10.02 -9.97 4.11
N THR A 49 8.81 -10.47 4.35
CA THR A 49 7.71 -10.31 3.41
C THR A 49 7.45 -8.82 3.27
N MET A 50 7.80 -8.26 2.11
CA MET A 50 7.52 -6.87 1.78
C MET A 50 6.00 -6.72 1.71
N SER A 51 5.47 -5.73 2.41
CA SER A 51 4.04 -5.61 2.65
C SER A 51 3.54 -4.21 2.36
N ILE A 52 2.83 -4.09 1.26
CA ILE A 52 1.95 -2.94 1.04
C ILE A 52 0.80 -3.07 2.04
N THR A 53 0.73 -2.15 3.00
CA THR A 53 -0.37 -2.04 3.96
C THR A 53 -1.40 -1.07 3.41
N ALA A 54 -2.59 -1.57 3.11
CA ALA A 54 -3.70 -0.78 2.56
C ALA A 54 -4.88 -0.69 3.54
N THR A 55 -5.10 0.49 4.10
CA THR A 55 -6.29 0.81 4.91
C THR A 55 -7.35 1.51 4.06
N ALA A 56 -8.44 1.97 4.68
CA ALA A 56 -9.48 2.73 4.00
C ALA A 56 -9.03 4.14 3.55
N TRP A 57 -8.00 4.72 4.19
CA TRP A 57 -7.59 6.13 4.00
C TRP A 57 -6.12 6.29 3.63
N LEU A 58 -5.32 5.25 3.83
CA LEU A 58 -3.88 5.27 3.71
C LEU A 58 -3.36 3.96 3.12
N ILE A 59 -2.48 4.05 2.12
CA ILE A 59 -1.68 2.94 1.59
C ILE A 59 -0.21 3.29 1.81
N THR A 60 0.56 2.38 2.40
CA THR A 60 2.01 2.53 2.64
C THR A 60 2.73 1.24 2.29
N SER A 61 4.05 1.32 2.12
CA SER A 61 4.94 0.17 1.98
C SER A 61 6.00 0.24 3.08
N ASP A 62 6.50 -0.90 3.53
CA ASP A 62 7.65 -1.00 4.43
C ASP A 62 9.00 -0.83 3.72
N VAL A 63 8.98 -0.81 2.38
CA VAL A 63 10.16 -0.63 1.52
C VAL A 63 10.30 0.82 1.06
N VAL A 64 9.21 1.45 0.64
CA VAL A 64 9.23 2.83 0.13
C VAL A 64 8.75 3.84 1.16
N HIS A 65 9.41 4.99 1.22
CA HIS A 65 9.03 6.10 2.10
C HIS A 65 7.84 6.92 1.54
N GLU A 66 7.11 6.37 0.57
CA GLU A 66 5.99 7.00 -0.09
C GLU A 66 4.66 6.47 0.47
N ALA A 67 3.61 7.26 0.31
CA ALA A 67 2.27 6.93 0.78
C ALA A 67 1.20 7.34 -0.24
N ALA A 68 0.07 6.63 -0.24
CA ALA A 68 -1.14 7.06 -0.92
C ALA A 68 -2.20 7.45 0.10
N PHE A 69 -2.84 8.60 -0.10
CA PHE A 69 -3.87 9.15 0.78
C PHE A 69 -5.19 9.22 0.04
N ARG A 70 -6.28 8.86 0.72
CA ARG A 70 -7.63 9.11 0.22
C ARG A 70 -8.03 10.55 0.52
N VAL A 71 -8.53 11.26 -0.49
CA VAL A 71 -9.04 12.63 -0.36
C VAL A 71 -10.51 12.56 0.02
N ASP A 72 -10.85 13.02 1.23
CA ASP A 72 -12.22 13.02 1.74
C ASP A 72 -12.76 14.43 2.04
N LEU A 73 -12.30 15.39 1.25
CA LEU A 73 -12.86 16.74 1.22
C LEU A 73 -14.22 16.74 0.51
N PRO A 74 -15.14 17.67 0.84
CA PRO A 74 -16.49 17.77 0.26
C PRO A 74 -16.51 18.24 -1.21
N GLU A 75 -15.45 17.98 -1.96
CA GLU A 75 -15.26 18.39 -3.35
C GLU A 75 -15.61 17.26 -4.33
N ALA A 76 -15.62 17.56 -5.63
CA ALA A 76 -15.93 16.58 -6.68
C ALA A 76 -15.01 15.35 -6.66
N ASP A 77 -13.81 15.49 -6.08
CA ASP A 77 -12.77 14.45 -6.00
C ASP A 77 -12.87 13.59 -4.72
N ARG A 78 -13.98 13.66 -3.98
CA ARG A 78 -14.16 12.86 -2.77
C ARG A 78 -14.04 11.36 -3.06
N GLY A 79 -13.24 10.67 -2.26
CA GLY A 79 -13.00 9.23 -2.37
C GLY A 79 -11.90 8.86 -3.38
N THR A 80 -11.28 9.84 -4.03
CA THR A 80 -10.11 9.60 -4.89
C THR A 80 -8.82 9.51 -4.09
N TRP A 81 -7.77 8.97 -4.70
CA TRP A 81 -6.47 8.77 -4.07
C TRP A 81 -5.41 9.66 -4.69
N VAL A 82 -4.43 10.06 -3.87
CA VAL A 82 -3.24 10.81 -4.29
C VAL A 82 -2.01 10.06 -3.78
N LEU A 83 -1.03 9.83 -4.65
CA LEU A 83 0.29 9.31 -4.28
C LEU A 83 1.23 10.46 -3.97
N SER A 84 2.00 10.34 -2.90
CA SER A 84 2.88 11.39 -2.39
C SER A 84 3.93 11.84 -3.40
N PHE A 85 4.44 10.92 -4.24
CA PHE A 85 5.41 11.24 -5.28
C PHE A 85 4.80 11.78 -6.59
N LEU A 86 3.47 11.77 -6.73
CA LEU A 86 2.80 12.31 -7.93
C LEU A 86 2.30 13.74 -7.70
N PRO A 87 2.12 14.54 -8.77
CA PRO A 87 1.49 15.84 -8.67
C PRO A 87 0.11 15.74 -7.99
N THR A 88 -0.14 16.56 -6.97
CA THR A 88 -1.36 16.49 -6.14
C THR A 88 -2.65 16.77 -6.90
N LYS A 89 -2.60 17.33 -8.11
CA LYS A 89 -3.76 17.48 -9.01
C LYS A 89 -4.25 16.16 -9.63
N ARG A 90 -3.45 15.10 -9.52
CA ARG A 90 -3.74 13.79 -10.11
C ARG A 90 -4.62 12.99 -9.16
N ARG A 91 -5.80 12.61 -9.65
CA ARG A 91 -6.76 11.80 -8.92
C ARG A 91 -6.71 10.36 -9.41
N LEU A 92 -6.55 9.43 -8.49
CA LEU A 92 -6.44 8.00 -8.78
C LEU A 92 -7.64 7.25 -8.21
N SER A 93 -7.98 6.13 -8.85
CA SER A 93 -8.76 5.09 -8.18
C SER A 93 -7.93 4.44 -7.06
N ARG A 94 -8.60 3.68 -6.19
CA ARG A 94 -7.89 2.89 -5.17
C ARG A 94 -6.92 1.90 -5.81
N ASP A 95 -7.35 1.24 -6.89
CA ASP A 95 -6.54 0.24 -7.59
C ASP A 95 -5.29 0.88 -8.20
N GLN A 96 -5.44 2.03 -8.85
CA GLN A 96 -4.29 2.80 -9.36
C GLN A 96 -3.34 3.25 -8.24
N ALA A 97 -3.85 3.61 -7.06
CA ALA A 97 -3.01 3.95 -5.92
C ALA A 97 -2.19 2.74 -5.42
N VAL A 98 -2.79 1.55 -5.41
CA VAL A 98 -2.08 0.29 -5.09
C VAL A 98 -1.05 -0.03 -6.16
N THR A 99 -1.41 0.05 -7.44
CA THR A 99 -0.51 -0.17 -8.58
C THR A 99 0.69 0.77 -8.54
N GLY A 100 0.47 2.06 -8.22
CA GLY A 100 1.56 3.03 -8.09
C GLY A 100 2.45 2.81 -6.87
N MET A 101 1.92 2.29 -5.76
CA MET A 101 2.72 1.87 -4.62
C MET A 101 3.60 0.66 -4.98
N ALA A 102 3.02 -0.34 -5.64
CA ALA A 102 3.77 -1.51 -6.13
C ALA A 102 4.86 -1.12 -7.14
N LEU A 103 4.57 -0.17 -8.03
CA LEU A 103 5.57 0.36 -8.96
C LEU A 103 6.72 1.07 -8.25
N ALA A 104 6.43 1.91 -7.27
CA ALA A 104 7.47 2.57 -6.47
C ALA A 104 8.36 1.54 -5.75
N GLU A 105 7.75 0.49 -5.18
CA GLU A 105 8.45 -0.60 -4.53
C GLU A 105 9.36 -1.35 -5.51
N MET A 106 8.86 -1.74 -6.69
CA MET A 106 9.67 -2.38 -7.74
C MET A 106 10.88 -1.52 -8.11
N ILE A 107 10.70 -0.21 -8.30
CA ILE A 107 11.79 0.71 -8.66
C ILE A 107 12.84 0.80 -7.55
N VAL A 108 12.42 0.95 -6.29
CA VAL A 108 13.35 1.05 -5.15
C VAL A 108 14.11 -0.25 -4.91
N LEU A 109 13.44 -1.40 -5.06
CA LEU A 109 14.06 -2.71 -4.95
C LEU A 109 15.00 -3.00 -6.10
N GLY A 110 14.60 -2.71 -7.34
CA GLY A 110 15.44 -2.90 -8.52
C GLY A 110 16.71 -2.05 -8.52
N ARG A 111 16.72 -0.94 -7.77
CA ARG A 111 17.93 -0.12 -7.52
C ARG A 111 18.81 -0.68 -6.39
N SER A 112 18.23 -1.48 -5.50
CA SER A 112 18.93 -2.08 -4.37
C SER A 112 19.55 -3.40 -4.79
N HIS A 113 20.82 -3.64 -4.43
CA HIS A 113 21.50 -4.90 -4.76
C HIS A 113 20.79 -6.15 -4.20
N ALA A 114 19.85 -5.98 -3.27
CA ALA A 114 19.05 -7.04 -2.66
C ALA A 114 17.77 -7.41 -3.44
N GLY A 115 17.31 -6.60 -4.40
CA GLY A 115 15.97 -6.73 -4.99
C GLY A 115 15.86 -7.51 -6.30
N GLY A 116 16.97 -8.05 -6.82
CA GLY A 116 17.01 -8.61 -8.17
C GLY A 116 16.87 -7.53 -9.26
N PRO A 117 17.03 -7.89 -10.54
CA PRO A 117 16.82 -6.94 -11.63
C PRO A 117 15.35 -6.47 -11.64
N LEU A 118 15.14 -5.18 -11.88
CA LEU A 118 13.80 -4.62 -12.12
C LEU A 118 13.15 -5.37 -13.29
N ASP A 119 11.97 -5.96 -13.06
CA ASP A 119 11.13 -6.46 -14.15
C ASP A 119 10.59 -5.27 -14.95
N ALA A 120 11.29 -4.94 -16.03
CA ALA A 120 10.99 -3.77 -16.83
C ALA A 120 9.60 -3.89 -17.49
N GLU A 121 9.16 -5.06 -17.90
CA GLU A 121 7.87 -5.24 -18.58
C GLU A 121 6.71 -4.95 -17.63
N ILE A 122 6.75 -5.53 -16.42
CA ILE A 122 5.75 -5.27 -15.39
C ILE A 122 5.79 -3.80 -14.95
N ALA A 123 6.98 -3.22 -14.81
CA ALA A 123 7.12 -1.81 -14.43
C ALA A 123 6.51 -0.86 -15.48
N HIS A 124 6.68 -1.15 -16.77
CA HIS A 124 6.04 -0.38 -17.85
C HIS A 124 4.52 -0.54 -17.87
N LEU A 125 4.01 -1.74 -17.60
CA LEU A 125 2.56 -1.98 -17.50
C LEU A 125 1.93 -1.16 -16.37
N HIS A 126 2.53 -1.19 -15.18
CA HIS A 126 2.04 -0.39 -14.04
C HIS A 126 2.13 1.11 -14.30
N ALA A 127 3.20 1.58 -14.95
CA ALA A 127 3.32 3.00 -15.32
C ALA A 127 2.22 3.41 -16.32
N THR A 128 1.90 2.53 -17.27
CA THR A 128 0.82 2.74 -18.25
C THR A 128 -0.55 2.74 -17.60
N GLU A 129 -0.79 1.91 -16.58
CA GLU A 129 -2.03 1.92 -15.79
C GLU A 129 -2.21 3.23 -15.00
N LEU A 130 -1.09 3.81 -14.57
CA LEU A 130 -1.07 5.18 -14.08
C LEU A 130 -1.22 6.20 -15.23
N GLY A 131 -1.02 5.89 -16.50
CA GLY A 131 -1.00 6.88 -17.58
C GLY A 131 0.22 7.80 -17.51
N MET A 132 1.39 7.21 -17.17
CA MET A 132 2.69 7.87 -17.12
C MET A 132 3.74 6.99 -17.80
N THR A 133 4.87 7.56 -18.18
CA THR A 133 6.01 6.74 -18.60
C THR A 133 6.76 6.21 -17.37
N LEU A 134 7.42 5.06 -17.48
CA LEU A 134 8.27 4.54 -16.40
C LEU A 134 9.36 5.56 -16.02
N HIS A 135 9.93 6.23 -17.02
CA HIS A 135 10.91 7.30 -16.84
C HIS A 135 10.39 8.46 -15.98
N ASP A 136 9.14 8.90 -16.19
CA ASP A 136 8.54 9.98 -15.38
C ASP A 136 8.38 9.56 -13.92
N VAL A 137 7.95 8.33 -13.67
CA VAL A 137 7.80 7.80 -12.30
C VAL A 137 9.16 7.70 -11.62
N MET A 138 10.17 7.17 -12.31
CA MET A 138 11.55 7.11 -11.79
C MET A 138 12.10 8.50 -11.48
N SER A 139 11.82 9.49 -12.33
CA SER A 139 12.27 10.88 -12.15
C SER A 139 11.62 11.52 -10.93
N LEU A 140 10.30 11.34 -10.75
CA LEU A 140 9.57 11.85 -9.58
C LEU A 140 10.04 11.23 -8.27
N LEU A 141 10.33 9.93 -8.27
CA LEU A 141 10.91 9.24 -7.11
C LEU A 141 12.34 9.71 -6.83
N ALA A 142 13.15 9.93 -7.87
CA ALA A 142 14.52 10.41 -7.71
C ALA A 142 14.57 11.82 -7.10
N LEU A 143 13.64 12.71 -7.46
CA LEU A 143 13.51 14.05 -6.86
C LEU A 143 13.12 14.04 -5.37
N ARG A 144 12.60 12.92 -4.87
CA ARG A 144 12.23 12.74 -3.45
C ARG A 144 13.26 11.99 -2.64
N ALA A 145 14.23 11.34 -3.29
CA ALA A 145 15.29 10.67 -2.57
C ALA A 145 16.07 11.73 -1.77
N PRO A 146 16.35 11.49 -0.47
CA PRO A 146 17.12 12.44 0.32
C PRO A 146 18.48 12.64 -0.36
N ASP A 147 18.89 13.90 -0.54
CA ASP A 147 20.13 14.30 -1.19
C ASP A 147 21.36 13.74 -0.47
N GLY A 148 21.71 12.48 -0.71
CA GLY A 148 22.98 11.85 -0.32
C GLY A 148 23.38 11.96 1.15
N SER A 149 22.52 12.45 2.05
CA SER A 149 22.85 12.67 3.43
C SER A 149 23.04 11.30 4.07
N PRO A 150 24.21 11.02 4.67
CA PRO A 150 24.45 9.74 5.32
C PRO A 150 23.31 9.47 6.31
N PRO A 151 22.82 8.22 6.40
CA PRO A 151 21.71 7.88 7.29
C PRO A 151 22.06 8.35 8.69
N GLN A 152 21.41 9.44 9.14
CA GLN A 152 21.57 9.88 10.50
C GLN A 152 21.07 8.70 11.36
N PRO A 153 21.91 8.14 12.26
CA PRO A 153 21.43 7.12 13.18
C PRO A 153 20.19 7.67 13.89
N PRO A 154 19.18 6.84 14.20
CA PRO A 154 17.93 7.29 14.80
C PRO A 154 18.20 7.91 16.17
N ALA A 155 18.59 9.18 16.17
CA ALA A 155 18.62 10.03 17.33
C ALA A 155 17.15 10.31 17.65
N ASP A 156 16.71 9.77 18.78
CA ASP A 156 15.56 10.27 19.53
C ASP A 156 14.16 10.09 18.91
N ARG A 157 13.87 8.95 18.27
CA ARG A 157 12.46 8.57 18.01
C ARG A 157 11.63 8.41 19.30
N HIS A 158 12.27 8.25 20.46
CA HIS A 158 11.57 8.29 21.76
C HIS A 158 11.16 9.72 22.18
N ASN A 159 11.84 10.77 21.71
CA ASN A 159 11.45 12.15 22.05
C ASN A 159 10.30 12.65 21.17
N SER A 160 10.21 12.21 19.91
CA SER A 160 9.12 12.67 19.02
C SER A 160 7.75 12.07 19.37
N ALA A 161 7.70 10.84 19.89
CA ALA A 161 6.45 10.26 20.39
C ALA A 161 6.00 10.91 21.71
N ALA A 162 6.94 11.27 22.60
CA ALA A 162 6.65 12.02 23.81
C ALA A 162 6.22 13.48 23.51
N ALA A 163 6.79 14.12 22.49
CA ALA A 163 6.41 15.47 22.07
C ALA A 163 5.00 15.53 21.45
N LEU A 164 4.56 14.48 20.75
CA LEU A 164 3.18 14.37 20.24
C LEU A 164 2.16 14.01 21.34
N ALA A 165 2.59 13.29 22.39
CA ALA A 165 1.75 13.00 23.55
C ALA A 165 1.58 14.20 24.50
N HIS A 166 2.52 15.16 24.46
CA HIS A 166 2.49 16.39 25.26
C HIS A 166 2.11 17.63 24.45
N GLY A 167 1.04 17.57 23.65
CA GLY A 167 0.20 18.73 23.30
C GLY A 167 0.88 20.08 23.00
N ALA A 168 2.08 20.09 22.43
CA ALA A 168 2.85 21.31 22.26
C ALA A 168 2.44 22.00 20.96
N THR A 169 1.35 22.75 21.02
CA THR A 169 1.00 23.76 20.02
C THR A 169 1.89 24.98 20.23
N SER A 170 2.91 25.15 19.39
CA SER A 170 3.57 26.44 19.23
C SER A 170 3.68 26.75 17.74
N PHE A 171 2.63 27.36 17.19
CA PHE A 171 2.76 28.22 16.02
C PHE A 171 3.09 29.61 16.57
N ALA A 172 4.34 30.02 16.43
CA ALA A 172 4.69 31.43 16.50
C ALA A 172 4.12 32.12 15.26
N ALA A 173 3.49 33.27 15.52
CA ALA A 173 2.95 34.21 14.53
C ALA A 173 4.05 34.88 13.71
#